data_AF-A0A2V7REG0-F1
#
_entry.id   AF-A0A2V7REG0-F1
#
_cell.length_a   1.000
_cell.length_b   1.000
_cell.length_c   1.000
_cell.angle_alpha   90.00
_cell.angle_beta   90.00
_cell.angle_gamma   90.00
#
_symmetry.space_group_name_H-M   'P 1'
#
loop_
_entity.id
_entity.type
_entity.pdbx_description
1 polymer ?
#
loop_
_entity_poly.entity_id
_entity_poly.type
_entity_poly.pdbx_seq_one_letter_code
_entity_poly.pdbx_strand_id
1 'polypeptide(L)' 'AYGMNDNPLPPAHGAPLRLYSPTKLGYKMTKYLLSMTFMDTRPGGYWEDQGYPWFAGI' A
#
# COMPACT_ATOMS: atom_id res chain seq x y z
N ALA A 1 -5.87 -1.10 6.87
CA ALA A 1 -7.29 -0.70 6.80
C ALA A 1 -8.14 -1.92 6.52
N TYR A 2 -9.15 -2.17 7.35
CA TYR A 2 -10.12 -3.28 7.22
C TYR A 2 -11.56 -2.77 6.98
N GLY A 3 -11.77 -1.45 7.06
CA GLY A 3 -13.04 -0.76 6.83
C GLY A 3 -12.84 0.56 6.11
N MET A 4 -13.92 1.09 5.51
CA MET A 4 -13.97 2.35 4.79
C MET A 4 -15.39 2.93 4.89
N ASN A 5 -15.52 4.22 5.22
CA ASN A 5 -16.80 4.93 5.32
C ASN A 5 -17.82 4.18 6.20
N ASP A 6 -17.42 3.84 7.43
CA ASP A 6 -18.23 3.11 8.41
C ASP A 6 -18.70 1.70 7.99
N ASN A 7 -18.16 1.17 6.89
CA ASN A 7 -18.49 -0.15 6.36
C ASN A 7 -17.24 -1.05 6.28
N PRO A 8 -17.40 -2.40 6.26
CA PRO A 8 -16.31 -3.30 5.90
C PRO A 8 -15.70 -2.94 4.55
N LEU A 9 -14.39 -3.13 4.41
CA LEU A 9 -13.68 -2.78 3.19
C LEU A 9 -14.25 -3.58 2.01
N PRO A 10 -14.72 -2.94 0.92
CA PRO A 10 -15.21 -3.68 -0.24
C PRO A 10 -14.06 -4.37 -0.99
N PRO A 11 -14.30 -5.51 -1.68
CA PRO A 11 -13.26 -6.21 -2.46
C PRO A 11 -12.51 -5.31 -3.44
N ALA A 12 -13.23 -4.44 -4.17
CA ALA A 12 -12.64 -3.48 -5.10
C ALA A 12 -11.64 -2.51 -4.45
N HIS A 13 -11.76 -2.28 -3.13
CA HIS A 13 -10.87 -1.43 -2.33
C HIS A 13 -9.80 -2.22 -1.57
N GLY A 14 -9.68 -3.53 -1.76
CA GLY A 14 -8.60 -4.36 -1.23
C GLY A 14 -8.96 -5.21 -0.02
N ALA A 15 -10.23 -5.61 0.14
CA ALA A 15 -10.65 -6.52 1.21
C ALA A 15 -9.88 -7.86 1.20
N PRO A 16 -9.64 -8.51 2.34
CA PRO A 16 -10.08 -8.10 3.68
C PRO A 16 -9.21 -7.00 4.30
N LEU A 17 -8.00 -6.78 3.75
CA LEU A 17 -7.01 -5.90 4.34
C LEU A 17 -6.20 -5.17 3.28
N ARG A 18 -6.05 -3.86 3.48
CA ARG A 18 -5.23 -2.97 2.64
C ARG A 18 -4.24 -2.16 3.48
N LEU A 19 -3.03 -1.95 2.97
CA LEU A 19 -2.08 -1.00 3.55
C LEU A 19 -2.57 0.43 3.33
N TYR A 20 -2.50 1.28 4.35
CA TYR A 20 -2.92 2.68 4.27
C TYR A 20 -1.87 3.58 4.93
N SER A 21 -1.60 4.72 4.29
CA SER A 21 -0.81 5.80 4.88
C SER A 21 -1.36 7.14 4.37
N PRO A 22 -1.61 8.13 5.25
CA PRO A 22 -2.19 9.41 4.83
C PRO A 22 -1.23 10.27 4.00
N THR A 23 0.09 10.03 4.10
CA THR A 23 1.12 10.86 3.43
C THR A 23 1.59 10.28 2.10
N LYS A 24 1.23 9.03 1.79
CA LYS A 24 1.67 8.35 0.57
C LYS A 24 0.61 8.42 -0.53
N LEU A 25 1.06 8.50 -1.78
CA LEU A 25 0.19 8.41 -2.94
C LEU A 25 -0.48 7.03 -3.01
N GLY A 26 -1.69 7.00 -3.58
CA GLY A 26 -2.57 5.82 -3.52
C GLY A 26 -1.98 4.53 -4.10
N TYR A 27 -1.02 4.61 -5.02
CA TYR A 27 -0.37 3.42 -5.61
C TYR A 27 0.62 2.72 -4.66
N LYS A 28 1.08 3.40 -3.59
CA LYS A 28 1.88 2.77 -2.51
C LYS A 28 1.01 2.01 -1.50
N MET A 29 -0.31 2.09 -1.61
CA MET A 29 -1.26 1.45 -0.70
C MET A 29 -1.71 0.09 -1.22
N THR A 30 -0.92 -0.94 -0.95
CA THR A 30 -1.15 -2.34 -1.38
C THR A 30 -2.52 -2.86 -0.98
N LYS A 31 -3.33 -3.24 -1.97
CA LYS A 31 -4.59 -4.00 -1.79
C LYS A 31 -4.28 -5.47 -1.52
N TYR A 32 -5.17 -6.17 -0.82
CA TYR A 32 -5.06 -7.62 -0.59
C TYR A 32 -3.78 -7.98 0.17
N LEU A 33 -3.52 -7.31 1.30
CA LEU A 33 -2.31 -7.49 2.09
C LEU A 33 -2.25 -8.92 2.66
N LEU A 34 -1.21 -9.68 2.29
CA LEU A 34 -0.98 -11.04 2.76
C LEU A 34 0.14 -11.13 3.81
N SER A 35 1.24 -10.42 3.57
CA SER A 35 2.41 -10.44 4.44
C SER A 35 3.08 -9.07 4.49
N MET A 36 3.78 -8.79 5.58
CA MET A 36 4.56 -7.59 5.77
C MET A 36 5.87 -7.95 6.45
N THR A 37 6.97 -7.48 5.87
CA THR A 37 8.32 -7.73 6.36
C THR A 37 9.02 -6.39 6.55
N PHE A 38 9.63 -6.20 7.70
CA PHE A 38 10.49 -5.05 7.97
C PHE A 38 11.92 -5.39 7.56
N MET A 39 12.58 -4.47 6.85
CA MET A 39 13.96 -4.64 6.36
C MET A 39 14.77 -3.41 6.75
N ASP A 40 16.05 -3.61 7.04
CA ASP A 40 17.03 -2.57 7.36
C ASP A 40 17.55 -1.85 6.11
N THR A 41 17.52 -2.55 4.98
CA THR A 41 17.88 -2.08 3.66
C THR A 41 16.62 -1.91 2.81
N ARG A 42 16.63 -0.89 1.95
CA ARG A 42 15.52 -0.67 1.01
C ARG A 42 15.55 -1.77 -0.06
N PRO A 43 14.52 -2.62 -0.16
CA PRO A 43 14.41 -3.52 -1.29
C PRO A 43 14.09 -2.70 -2.54
N GLY A 44 14.60 -3.15 -3.70
CA GLY A 44 14.11 -2.68 -4.98
C GLY A 44 12.63 -3.03 -5.17
N GLY A 45 12.03 -2.53 -6.24
CA GLY A 45 10.65 -2.85 -6.55
C GLY A 45 10.37 -2.61 -8.02
N TYR A 46 9.63 -3.51 -8.64
CA TYR A 46 9.34 -3.48 -10.08
C TYR A 46 8.97 -2.07 -10.60
N TRP A 47 8.09 -1.34 -9.90
CA TRP A 47 7.68 0.01 -10.31
C TRP A 47 8.76 1.07 -10.09
N GLU A 48 9.56 0.91 -9.05
CA GLU A 48 10.63 1.86 -8.71
C GLU A 48 11.80 1.75 -9.66
N ASP A 49 12.10 0.52 -10.09
CA ASP A 49 13.10 0.22 -11.12
C ASP A 49 12.69 0.79 -12.49
N GLN A 50 11.38 1.01 -12.69
CA GLN A 50 10.78 1.66 -13.87
C GLN A 50 10.65 3.19 -13.70
N GLY A 51 11.27 3.78 -12.67
CA GLY A 51 11.32 5.23 -12.46
C GLY A 51 10.20 5.82 -11.60
N TYR A 52 9.31 5.00 -11.01
CA TYR A 52 8.36 5.51 -10.03
C TYR A 52 9.11 5.92 -8.75
N PRO A 53 8.78 7.09 -8.15
CA PRO A 53 9.48 7.54 -6.96
C PRO A 53 9.28 6.57 -5.80
N TRP A 54 10.37 6.33 -5.06
CA TRP A 54 10.34 5.58 -3.80
C TRP A 54 9.40 6.20 -2.79
N PHE A 55 9.61 7.49 -2.51
CA PHE A 55 8.91 8.17 -1.43
C PHE A 55 7.45 8.37 -1.77
N ALA A 56 7.13 8.87 -2.97
CA ALA A 56 5.77 9.00 -3.50
C ALA A 56 4.76 9.53 -2.46
N GLY A 57 5.00 10.72 -1.93
CA GLY A 57 4.18 11.33 -0.89
C GLY A 57 4.33 12.85 -0.85
N ILE A 58 3.57 13.49 0.02
CA ILE A 58 3.65 14.92 0.36
C ILE A 58 4.50 15.07 1.63
#